data_AF-A0A418RM05-F1
#
_entry.id   AF-A0A418RM05-F1
#
_cell.length_a   1.000
_cell.length_b   1.000
_cell.length_c   1.000
_cell.angle_alpha   90.00
_cell.angle_beta   90.00
_cell.angle_gamma   90.00
#
_symmetry.space_group_name_H-M   'P 1'
#
loop_
_entity.id
_entity.type
_entity.pdbx_description
1 polymer ?
#
loop_
_entity_poly.entity_id
_entity_poly.type
_entity_poly.pdbx_seq_one_letter_code
_entity_poly.pdbx_strand_id
1 'polypeptide(L)'
;MAKTDHLLIVADAGPLIHLDELSALDVLSDYAAVLVPNAVWLEVQQHRPQALLQINVKLIRQATPIVSDRVKAMAVLYTLHHGEREALELCLTHPLIC
;
A
#
# COMPACT_ATOMS: atom_id res chain seq x y z
N MET A 1 -2.50 -1.30 23.37
CA MET A 1 -1.67 -0.33 22.62
C MET A 1 -2.59 0.81 22.20
N ALA A 2 -2.11 2.06 22.22
CA ALA A 2 -2.94 3.22 21.88
C ALA A 2 -3.18 3.23 20.37
N LYS A 3 -4.45 3.18 19.97
CA LYS A 3 -4.86 3.22 18.56
C LYS A 3 -4.55 4.61 18.03
N THR A 4 -3.78 4.70 16.94
CA THR A 4 -3.49 6.01 16.35
C THR A 4 -4.63 6.37 15.40
N ASP A 5 -5.69 6.96 15.95
CA ASP A 5 -7.01 7.10 15.33
C ASP A 5 -7.07 7.90 13.99
N HIS A 6 -5.94 8.41 13.49
CA HIS A 6 -5.89 9.26 12.29
C HIS A 6 -4.83 8.90 11.25
N LEU A 7 -3.99 7.88 11.47
CA LEU A 7 -2.93 7.56 10.50
C LEU A 7 -3.49 6.68 9.37
N LEU A 8 -3.46 7.23 8.16
CA LEU A 8 -3.65 6.52 6.90
C LEU A 8 -2.28 6.22 6.32
N ILE A 9 -2.05 4.97 5.95
CA ILE A 9 -0.79 4.55 5.33
C ILE A 9 -1.05 4.05 3.90
N VAL A 10 -0.05 4.19 3.03
CA VAL A 10 -0.04 3.53 1.72
C VAL A 10 0.84 2.30 1.82
N ALA A 11 0.35 1.17 1.34
CA ALA A 11 1.12 -0.07 1.31
C ALA A 11 1.71 -0.34 -0.07
N ASP A 12 2.91 -0.92 -0.04
CA ASP A 12 3.53 -1.58 -1.17
C ASP A 12 3.24 -3.10 -1.15
N ALA A 13 3.41 -3.80 -2.28
CA ALA A 13 3.14 -5.22 -2.43
C ALA A 13 4.08 -6.08 -1.58
N GLY A 14 5.38 -5.74 -1.58
CA GLY A 14 6.40 -6.46 -0.83
C GLY A 14 6.01 -6.60 0.65
N PRO A 15 5.83 -5.51 1.40
CA PRO A 15 5.41 -5.57 2.80
C PRO A 15 4.12 -6.37 3.03
N LEU A 16 3.09 -6.22 2.20
CA LEU A 16 1.83 -6.97 2.37
C LEU A 16 2.04 -8.49 2.19
N ILE A 17 2.83 -8.89 1.19
CA ILE A 17 3.14 -10.30 0.92
C ILE A 17 3.99 -10.89 2.04
N HIS A 18 5.05 -10.19 2.46
CA HIS A 18 5.95 -10.70 3.51
C HIS A 18 5.29 -10.71 4.90
N LEU A 19 4.39 -9.76 5.20
CA LEU A 19 3.63 -9.80 6.45
C LEU A 19 2.63 -10.97 6.47
N ASP A 20 2.01 -11.31 5.34
CA ASP A 20 1.19 -12.52 5.21
C ASP A 20 2.04 -13.79 5.43
N GLU A 21 3.23 -13.84 4.83
CA GLU A 21 4.21 -14.93 5.02
C GLU A 21 4.57 -15.17 6.48
N LEU A 22 4.72 -14.09 7.23
CA LEU A 22 5.05 -14.13 8.64
C LEU A 22 3.82 -14.25 9.54
N SER A 23 2.60 -14.32 8.98
CA SER A 23 1.34 -14.29 9.73
C SER A 23 1.23 -13.07 10.65
N ALA A 24 1.78 -11.93 10.21
CA ALA A 24 1.96 -10.69 10.97
C ALA A 24 1.23 -9.48 10.36
N LEU A 25 0.26 -9.71 9.46
CA LEU A 25 -0.55 -8.66 8.86
C LEU A 25 -1.34 -7.85 9.89
N ASP A 26 -1.64 -8.45 11.05
CA ASP A 26 -2.35 -7.82 12.17
C ASP A 26 -1.62 -6.60 12.74
N VAL A 27 -0.31 -6.45 12.54
CA VAL A 27 0.43 -5.21 12.88
C VAL A 27 -0.16 -3.99 12.17
N LEU A 28 -0.80 -4.17 11.00
CA LEU A 28 -1.45 -3.08 10.28
C LEU A 28 -2.82 -2.69 10.87
N SER A 29 -3.35 -3.45 11.85
CA SER A 29 -4.64 -3.15 12.49
C SER A 29 -4.59 -1.93 13.42
N ASP A 30 -3.39 -1.46 13.78
CA ASP A 30 -3.19 -0.25 14.57
C ASP A 30 -3.46 1.05 13.78
N TYR A 31 -3.53 0.97 12.45
CA TYR A 31 -3.84 2.10 11.56
C TYR A 31 -5.34 2.22 11.28
N ALA A 32 -5.78 3.44 10.96
CA ALA A 32 -7.19 3.69 10.64
C ALA A 32 -7.61 3.00 9.34
N ALA A 33 -6.73 3.01 8.33
CA ALA A 33 -6.84 2.22 7.11
C ALA A 33 -5.48 2.13 6.40
N VAL A 34 -5.36 1.11 5.56
CA VAL A 34 -4.24 0.92 4.65
C VAL A 34 -4.74 1.12 3.24
N LEU A 35 -4.29 2.17 2.59
CA LEU A 35 -4.57 2.42 1.18
C LEU A 35 -3.67 1.53 0.33
N VAL A 36 -4.27 0.78 -0.58
CA VAL A 36 -3.55 -0.17 -1.42
C VAL A 36 -3.74 0.25 -2.88
N PRO A 37 -2.69 0.69 -3.57
CA PRO A 37 -2.77 1.03 -5.00
C PRO A 37 -3.28 -0.14 -5.84
N ASN A 38 -3.87 0.15 -6.99
CA ASN A 38 -4.48 -0.88 -7.82
C ASN A 38 -3.45 -1.92 -8.30
N ALA A 39 -2.27 -1.48 -8.72
CA ALA A 39 -1.16 -2.33 -9.11
C ALA A 39 -0.71 -3.27 -7.98
N VAL A 40 -0.53 -2.70 -6.78
CA VAL A 40 -0.18 -3.45 -5.57
C VAL A 40 -1.26 -4.46 -5.23
N TRP A 41 -2.54 -4.08 -5.29
CA TRP A 41 -3.66 -4.97 -5.02
C TRP A 41 -3.66 -6.18 -5.95
N LEU A 42 -3.43 -5.97 -7.24
CA LEU A 42 -3.39 -7.04 -8.24
C LEU A 42 -2.19 -7.98 -7.99
N GLU A 43 -1.03 -7.43 -7.66
CA GLU A 43 0.16 -8.20 -7.34
C GLU A 43 -0.05 -9.07 -6.09
N VAL A 44 -0.59 -8.49 -5.01
CA VAL A 44 -0.93 -9.24 -3.80
C VAL A 44 -2.01 -10.28 -4.09
N GLN A 45 -3.03 -9.96 -4.88
CA GLN A 45 -4.07 -10.91 -5.27
C GLN A 45 -3.50 -12.12 -6.02
N GLN A 46 -2.49 -11.90 -6.87
CA GLN A 46 -1.84 -12.96 -7.63
C GLN A 46 -0.97 -13.86 -6.74
N HIS A 47 -0.21 -13.28 -5.80
CA HIS A 47 0.77 -14.02 -5.00
C HIS A 47 0.18 -14.59 -3.69
N ARG A 48 -0.63 -13.78 -3.00
CA ARG A 48 -1.21 -14.05 -1.67
C ARG A 48 -2.65 -13.52 -1.58
N PRO A 49 -3.63 -14.12 -2.28
CA PRO A 49 -5.02 -13.62 -2.25
C PRO A 49 -5.63 -13.62 -0.84
N GLN A 50 -5.16 -14.48 0.07
CA GLN A 50 -5.60 -14.54 1.46
C GLN A 50 -5.25 -13.26 2.25
N ALA A 51 -4.15 -12.58 1.92
CA ALA A 51 -3.73 -11.33 2.57
C ALA A 51 -4.80 -10.23 2.43
N LEU A 52 -5.56 -10.25 1.32
CA LEU A 52 -6.62 -9.28 1.04
C LEU A 52 -7.94 -9.59 1.77
N LEU A 53 -8.05 -10.78 2.38
CA LEU A 53 -9.25 -11.23 3.10
C LEU A 53 -9.13 -11.01 4.62
N GLN A 54 -8.05 -10.38 5.10
CA GLN A 54 -7.85 -10.14 6.51
C GLN A 54 -8.90 -9.18 7.07
N ILE A 55 -9.71 -9.67 8.02
CA ILE A 55 -10.85 -8.94 8.59
C ILE A 55 -10.39 -7.87 9.58
N ASN A 56 -9.24 -8.07 10.22
CA ASN A 56 -8.72 -7.17 11.25
C ASN A 56 -7.99 -5.95 10.68
N VAL A 57 -7.71 -5.93 9.37
CA VAL A 57 -6.99 -4.85 8.70
C VAL A 57 -7.91 -4.21 7.67
N LYS A 58 -8.14 -2.90 7.78
CA LYS A 58 -8.96 -2.16 6.83
C LYS A 58 -8.14 -1.81 5.58
N LEU A 59 -8.02 -2.75 4.66
CA LEU A 59 -7.43 -2.53 3.34
C LEU A 59 -8.42 -1.81 2.42
N ILE A 60 -8.01 -0.70 1.81
CA ILE A 60 -8.84 0.07 0.87
C ILE A 60 -8.12 0.13 -0.47
N ARG A 61 -8.65 -0.60 -1.46
CA ARG A 61 -8.17 -0.53 -2.84
C ARG A 61 -8.38 0.88 -3.39
N GLN A 62 -7.31 1.47 -3.91
CA GLN A 62 -7.35 2.74 -4.63
C GLN A 62 -7.42 2.51 -6.13
N ALA A 63 -8.01 3.46 -6.85
CA ALA A 63 -7.95 3.48 -8.30
C ALA A 63 -6.50 3.73 -8.76
N THR A 64 -6.16 3.29 -9.98
CA THR A 64 -4.85 3.61 -10.58
C THR A 64 -4.70 5.12 -10.70
N PRO A 65 -3.70 5.73 -10.04
CA PRO A 65 -3.46 7.15 -10.13
C PRO A 65 -2.80 7.52 -11.46
N ILE A 66 -2.99 8.76 -11.89
CA ILE A 66 -2.21 9.33 -13.00
C ILE A 66 -0.82 9.65 -12.47
N VAL A 67 0.19 8.91 -12.92
CA VAL A 67 1.57 9.10 -12.46
C VAL A 67 2.14 10.40 -13.04
N SER A 68 2.53 11.31 -12.15
CA SER A 68 3.13 12.61 -12.48
C SER A 68 4.54 12.46 -13.06
N ASP A 69 5.02 13.47 -13.78
CA ASP A 69 6.37 13.46 -14.36
C ASP A 69 7.47 13.41 -13.29
N ARG A 70 7.19 13.98 -12.10
CA ARG A 70 8.06 13.86 -10.93
C ARG A 70 8.23 12.40 -10.53
N VAL A 71 7.14 11.64 -10.42
CA VAL A 71 7.20 10.22 -10.07
C VAL A 71 7.82 9.39 -11.20
N LYS A 72 7.56 9.72 -12.48
CA LYS A 72 8.25 9.06 -13.60
C LYS A 72 9.76 9.24 -13.55
N ALA A 73 10.25 10.43 -13.21
CA ALA A 73 11.68 10.69 -13.06
C ALA A 73 12.28 9.86 -11.90
N MET A 74 11.58 9.78 -10.76
CA MET A 74 11.99 8.94 -9.63
C MET A 74 11.96 7.44 -9.99
N ALA A 75 10.99 7.02 -10.79
CA ALA A 75 10.88 5.63 -11.23
C ALA A 75 12.10 5.17 -12.02
N VAL A 76 12.70 6.05 -12.84
CA VAL A 76 13.93 5.74 -13.56
C VAL A 76 15.13 5.72 -12.63
N LEU A 77 15.25 6.72 -11.74
CA LEU A 77 16.41 6.85 -10.84
C LEU A 77 16.50 5.74 -9.81
N TYR A 78 15.37 5.26 -9.30
CA TYR A 78 15.30 4.22 -8.28
C TYR A 78 14.82 2.87 -8.81
N THR A 79 14.64 2.72 -10.12
CA THR A 79 14.11 1.51 -10.77
C THR A 79 12.76 1.07 -10.19
N LEU A 80 11.87 2.04 -9.90
CA LEU A 80 10.60 1.73 -9.23
C LEU A 80 9.72 0.83 -10.11
N HIS A 81 9.15 -0.20 -9.51
CA HIS A 81 8.17 -1.08 -10.12
C HIS A 81 6.81 -0.39 -10.26
N HIS A 82 5.89 -1.03 -10.99
CA HIS A 82 4.56 -0.44 -11.25
C HIS A 82 3.78 -0.15 -9.95
N GLY A 83 3.80 -1.09 -9.00
CA GLY A 83 3.18 -0.91 -7.68
C GLY A 83 3.76 0.28 -6.89
N GLU A 84 5.09 0.36 -6.84
CA GLU A 84 5.82 1.41 -6.13
C GLU A 84 5.57 2.80 -6.72
N ARG A 85 5.41 2.91 -8.04
CA ARG A 85 5.06 4.18 -8.70
C ARG A 85 3.65 4.65 -8.32
N GLU A 86 2.67 3.74 -8.35
CA GLU A 86 1.31 4.09 -7.93
C GLU A 86 1.26 4.44 -6.43
N ALA A 87 2.01 3.70 -5.60
CA ALA A 87 2.12 3.97 -4.16
C ALA A 87 2.71 5.36 -3.90
N LEU A 88 3.80 5.71 -4.58
CA LEU A 88 4.46 7.01 -4.43
C LEU A 88 3.56 8.16 -4.90
N GLU A 89 2.88 8.02 -6.04
CA GLU A 89 1.92 9.03 -6.50
C GLU A 89 0.77 9.21 -5.51
N LEU A 90 0.28 8.13 -4.91
CA LEU A 90 -0.77 8.17 -3.91
C LEU A 90 -0.31 8.91 -2.63
N CYS A 91 0.91 8.65 -2.16
CA CYS A 91 1.52 9.39 -1.04
C CYS A 91 1.62 10.89 -1.32
N LEU A 92 2.00 11.28 -2.54
CA LEU A 92 2.15 12.70 -2.90
C LEU A 92 0.83 13.45 -3.05
N THR A 93 -0.25 12.74 -3.40
CA THR A 93 -1.57 13.34 -3.64
C THR A 93 -2.48 13.32 -2.40
N HIS A 94 -2.12 12.56 -1.36
CA HIS A 94 -2.87 12.50 -0.11
C HIS A 94 -2.15 13.25 1.02
N PRO A 95 -2.65 14.44 1.44
CA PRO A 95 -1.93 15.36 2.35
C PRO A 95 -1.81 14.89 3.81
N LEU A 96 -2.23 13.67 4.15
CA LEU A 96 -2.22 13.13 5.53
C LEU A 96 -1.44 11.81 5.66
N ILE A 97 -0.63 11.45 4.65
CA ILE A 97 0.16 10.21 4.62
C ILE A 97 1.64 10.57 4.77
N CYS A 98 2.06 10.89 6.00
CA CYS A 98 3.45 10.91 6.49
C CYS A 98 3.42 10.90 8.02
#